data_AF-A0AAD7TF27-F1
#
_entry.id   AF-A0AAD7TF27-F1
#
_cell.length_a   1.000
_cell.length_b   1.000
_cell.length_c   1.000
_cell.angle_alpha   90.00
_cell.angle_beta   90.00
_cell.angle_gamma   90.00
#
_symmetry.space_group_name_H-M   'P 1'
#
loop_
_entity.id
_entity.type
_entity.pdbx_description
1 polymer ?
#
loop_
_entity_poly.entity_id
_entity_poly.type
_entity_poly.pdbx_seq_one_letter_code
_entity_poly.pdbx_strand_id
1 'polypeptide(L)'
;MGWIFFKARYERMKSIDRNDLDRDPIVRLQHSFYVPLALLTGFALPPALGLLWHDPIGAFVYGGLVARLLTWHCTFLVNSLAHWDGLQPYSDDNTSRTNLLLALLTCGEGNHNFHSFPHDFRSGPSTFDWDPSKWVIILLHSLGLATGLRRARDEEIRVAREHMLLKEIAQAHTDGQVVGSDSTTGSEEECEDWQGQVWTAEQLAEYACGKGRCVLLLDGYAVDATEYLAEHPGGASLLRRYAVMSETLKLPGNSPPPNRSGARNADWAFYGGINKHTMAARRQMRRLRVAQVL
;
A
#
# COMPACT_ATOMS: atom_id res chain seq x y z
N MET A 1 -14.94 -2.19 15.35
CA MET A 1 -15.04 -3.24 16.38
C MET A 1 -15.77 -4.51 15.93
N GLY A 2 -16.92 -4.41 15.23
CA GLY A 2 -17.72 -5.60 14.85
C GLY A 2 -16.92 -6.71 14.15
N TRP A 3 -15.96 -6.36 13.29
CA TRP A 3 -15.10 -7.31 12.57
C TRP A 3 -14.25 -8.23 13.48
N ILE A 4 -14.05 -7.88 14.75
CA ILE A 4 -13.35 -8.72 15.73
C ILE A 4 -14.23 -9.93 16.11
N PHE A 5 -15.54 -9.70 16.26
CA PHE A 5 -16.51 -10.72 16.65
C PHE A 5 -17.04 -11.49 15.43
N PHE A 6 -17.11 -10.83 14.27
CA PHE A 6 -17.61 -11.40 13.03
C PHE A 6 -16.49 -11.44 11.98
N LYS A 7 -15.80 -12.57 11.90
CA LYS A 7 -14.70 -12.75 10.94
C LYS A 7 -15.25 -13.00 9.54
N ALA A 8 -14.89 -12.11 8.61
CA ALA A 8 -15.13 -12.32 7.20
C ALA A 8 -14.25 -13.47 6.65
N ARG A 9 -14.72 -14.12 5.58
CA ARG A 9 -13.92 -15.09 4.84
C ARG A 9 -13.02 -14.34 3.86
N TYR A 10 -11.72 -14.33 4.12
CA TYR A 10 -10.73 -13.72 3.23
C TYR A 10 -10.15 -14.76 2.27
N GLU A 11 -10.77 -14.93 1.10
CA GLU A 11 -10.34 -15.94 0.11
C GLU A 11 -8.92 -15.70 -0.40
N ARG A 12 -8.51 -14.43 -0.48
CA ARG A 12 -7.21 -14.00 -1.01
C ARG A 12 -6.09 -13.96 0.03
N MET A 13 -6.33 -14.31 1.30
CA MET A 13 -5.23 -14.35 2.29
C MET A 13 -4.10 -15.30 1.89
N LYS A 14 -4.42 -16.38 1.17
CA LYS A 14 -3.41 -17.35 0.68
C LYS A 14 -2.46 -16.79 -0.38
N SER A 15 -2.79 -15.66 -1.01
CA SER A 15 -1.92 -15.04 -2.02
C SER A 15 -0.93 -14.03 -1.46
N ILE A 16 -1.03 -13.69 -0.18
CA ILE A 16 -0.14 -12.73 0.48
C ILE A 16 1.18 -13.45 0.79
N ASP A 17 2.29 -12.90 0.29
CA ASP A 17 3.63 -13.33 0.70
C ASP A 17 3.91 -12.80 2.11
N ARG A 18 4.37 -13.69 2.99
CA ARG A 18 4.73 -13.37 4.39
C ARG A 18 6.07 -14.00 4.78
N ASN A 19 6.85 -14.44 3.80
CA ASN A 19 8.09 -15.17 4.04
C ASN A 19 9.12 -14.33 4.80
N ASP A 20 9.09 -13.02 4.64
CA ASP A 20 9.88 -12.06 5.41
C ASP A 20 9.56 -12.14 6.91
N LEU A 21 8.28 -12.08 7.28
CA LEU A 21 7.82 -12.21 8.67
C LEU A 21 8.09 -13.60 9.25
N ASP A 22 7.94 -14.64 8.43
CA ASP A 22 8.19 -16.02 8.86
C ASP A 22 9.69 -16.31 9.09
N ARG A 23 10.58 -15.55 8.45
CA ARG A 23 12.04 -15.67 8.59
C ARG A 23 12.63 -14.79 9.69
N ASP A 24 11.92 -13.76 10.14
CA ASP A 24 12.40 -12.87 11.20
C ASP A 24 12.32 -13.57 12.58
N PRO A 25 13.47 -13.83 13.24
CA PRO A 25 13.47 -14.56 14.51
C PRO A 25 12.79 -13.79 15.65
N ILE A 26 12.81 -12.45 15.64
CA ILE A 26 12.19 -11.62 16.67
C ILE A 26 10.67 -11.68 16.53
N VAL A 27 10.16 -11.57 15.30
CA VAL A 27 8.72 -11.72 15.02
C VAL A 27 8.24 -13.13 15.41
N ARG A 28 9.00 -14.17 15.05
CA ARG A 28 8.66 -15.56 15.40
C ARG A 28 8.71 -15.82 16.91
N LEU A 29 9.66 -15.21 17.62
CA LEU A 29 9.71 -15.24 19.09
C LEU A 29 8.47 -14.58 19.69
N GLN A 30 8.15 -13.36 19.26
CA GLN A 30 6.97 -12.62 19.72
C GLN A 30 5.68 -13.42 19.44
N HIS A 31 5.56 -14.03 18.26
CA HIS A 31 4.40 -14.84 17.89
C HIS A 31 4.26 -16.08 18.78
N SER A 32 5.37 -16.77 19.07
CA SER A 32 5.37 -17.98 19.89
C SER A 32 5.05 -17.71 21.36
N PHE A 33 5.46 -16.55 21.88
CA PHE A 33 5.23 -16.13 23.26
C PHE A 33 4.15 -15.05 23.42
N TYR A 34 3.29 -14.87 22.41
CA TYR A 34 2.32 -13.78 22.38
C TYR A 34 1.42 -13.74 23.61
N VAL A 35 0.83 -14.88 24.00
CA VAL A 35 -0.10 -14.94 25.15
C VAL A 35 0.63 -14.64 26.47
N PRO A 36 1.77 -15.29 26.80
CA PRO A 36 2.56 -14.92 27.98
C PRO A 36 2.97 -13.45 27.99
N LEU A 37 3.49 -12.92 26.88
CA LEU A 37 3.90 -11.52 26.78
C LEU A 37 2.74 -10.57 26.99
N ALA A 38 1.59 -10.85 26.37
CA ALA A 38 0.37 -10.06 26.53
C ALA A 38 -0.15 -10.08 27.97
N LEU A 39 -0.12 -11.23 28.64
CA LEU A 39 -0.52 -11.33 30.06
C LEU A 39 0.49 -10.65 30.99
N LEU A 40 1.78 -10.76 30.71
CA LEU A 40 2.85 -10.16 31.49
C LEU A 40 2.78 -8.62 31.38
N THR A 41 2.98 -8.10 30.17
CA THR A 41 2.95 -6.65 29.90
C THR A 41 1.58 -6.05 30.20
N GLY A 42 0.54 -6.86 30.01
CA GLY A 42 -0.84 -6.60 30.32
C GLY A 42 -1.09 -6.45 31.82
N PHE A 43 -1.17 -7.58 32.49
CA PHE A 43 -1.80 -7.69 33.79
C PHE A 43 -0.80 -7.71 34.93
N ALA A 44 0.44 -8.17 34.71
CA ALA A 44 1.43 -8.31 35.78
C ALA A 44 2.38 -7.12 35.90
N LEU A 45 2.87 -6.58 34.78
CA LEU A 45 3.86 -5.51 34.76
C LEU A 45 3.33 -4.19 35.37
N PRO A 46 2.11 -3.71 35.04
CA PRO A 46 1.62 -2.47 35.64
C PRO A 46 1.52 -2.50 37.17
N PRO A 47 0.88 -3.49 37.83
CA PRO A 47 0.85 -3.54 39.30
C PRO A 47 2.25 -3.73 39.90
N ALA A 48 3.14 -4.49 39.24
CA ALA A 48 4.52 -4.65 39.70
C ALA A 48 5.28 -3.31 39.72
N LEU A 49 5.11 -2.47 38.69
CA LEU A 49 5.66 -1.12 38.67
C LEU A 49 4.97 -0.20 39.70
N GLY A 50 3.67 -0.40 39.95
CA GLY A 50 2.91 0.29 40.99
C GLY A 50 3.50 0.11 42.41
N LEU A 51 4.24 -0.97 42.65
CA LEU A 51 4.93 -1.19 43.93
C LEU A 51 6.00 -0.14 44.21
N LEU A 52 6.60 0.50 43.19
CA LEU A 52 7.64 1.54 43.35
C LEU A 52 7.13 2.80 44.09
N TRP A 53 5.81 2.96 44.17
CA TRP A 53 5.08 4.13 44.64
C TRP A 53 3.86 3.72 45.49
N HIS A 54 3.87 2.47 45.96
CA HIS A 54 2.90 1.89 46.88
C HIS A 54 1.43 1.89 46.40
N ASP A 55 1.18 1.91 45.09
CA ASP A 55 -0.17 1.81 44.51
C ASP A 55 -0.24 0.79 43.36
N PRO A 56 -0.12 -0.53 43.65
CA PRO A 56 -0.23 -1.56 42.64
C PRO A 56 -1.63 -1.65 42.01
N ILE A 57 -2.69 -1.32 42.75
CA ILE A 57 -4.07 -1.40 42.27
C ILE A 57 -4.34 -0.28 41.27
N GLY A 58 -4.00 0.97 41.60
CA GLY A 58 -4.16 2.09 40.68
C GLY A 58 -3.31 1.92 39.43
N ALA A 59 -2.06 1.43 39.56
CA ALA A 59 -1.21 1.13 38.41
C ALA A 59 -1.82 0.03 37.51
N PHE A 60 -2.44 -1.00 38.08
CA PHE A 60 -3.16 -2.01 37.31
C PHE A 60 -4.40 -1.45 36.61
N VAL A 61 -5.21 -0.64 37.28
CA VAL A 61 -6.42 -0.06 36.70
C VAL A 61 -6.06 0.90 35.56
N TYR A 62 -5.21 1.89 35.82
CA TYR A 62 -4.93 2.95 34.84
C TYR A 62 -3.88 2.54 33.81
N GLY A 63 -2.73 2.02 34.26
CA GLY A 63 -1.65 1.59 33.37
C GLY A 63 -1.91 0.24 32.71
N GLY A 64 -2.75 -0.59 33.32
CA GLY A 64 -3.17 -1.86 32.76
C GLY A 64 -4.44 -1.75 31.91
N LEU A 65 -5.58 -1.54 32.56
CA LEU A 65 -6.88 -1.69 31.91
C LEU A 65 -7.25 -0.47 31.06
N VAL A 66 -7.26 0.73 31.66
CA VAL A 66 -7.71 1.96 30.99
C VAL A 66 -6.81 2.31 29.81
N ALA A 67 -5.49 2.26 29.98
CA ALA A 67 -4.54 2.52 28.90
C ALA A 67 -4.82 1.65 27.67
N ARG A 68 -5.07 0.34 27.84
CA ARG A 68 -5.38 -0.57 26.73
C ARG A 68 -6.73 -0.34 26.11
N LEU A 69 -7.75 -0.05 26.92
CA LEU A 69 -9.05 0.33 26.40
C LEU A 69 -8.92 1.56 25.51
N LEU A 70 -8.19 2.59 25.93
CA LEU A 70 -7.95 3.78 25.12
C LEU A 70 -7.15 3.46 23.86
N THR A 71 -6.03 2.75 23.98
CA THR A 71 -5.22 2.34 22.81
C THR A 71 -6.06 1.59 21.78
N TRP A 72 -6.86 0.61 22.21
CA TRP A 72 -7.75 -0.12 21.32
C TRP A 72 -8.74 0.80 20.62
N HIS A 73 -9.45 1.67 21.35
CA HIS A 73 -10.42 2.57 20.72
C HIS A 73 -9.74 3.54 19.75
N CYS A 74 -8.61 4.12 20.11
CA CYS A 74 -7.81 4.98 19.22
C CYS A 74 -7.40 4.23 17.95
N THR A 75 -6.82 3.04 18.06
CA THR A 75 -6.44 2.23 16.89
C THR A 75 -7.64 1.88 16.02
N PHE A 76 -8.78 1.54 16.62
CA PHE A 76 -9.97 1.16 15.85
C PHE A 76 -10.69 2.34 15.20
N LEU A 77 -10.49 3.57 15.68
CA LEU A 77 -10.96 4.78 14.99
C LEU A 77 -10.30 4.94 13.61
N VAL A 78 -9.08 4.45 13.41
CA VAL A 78 -8.44 4.44 12.09
C VAL A 78 -9.29 3.63 11.10
N ASN A 79 -9.77 2.45 11.53
CA ASN A 79 -10.62 1.59 10.69
C ASN A 79 -12.07 2.07 10.56
N SER A 80 -12.45 3.22 11.14
CA SER A 80 -13.81 3.75 11.06
C SER A 80 -13.84 5.25 10.73
N LEU A 81 -13.40 6.10 11.66
CA LEU A 81 -13.47 7.55 11.50
C LEU A 81 -12.58 8.03 10.36
N ALA A 82 -11.40 7.43 10.17
CA ALA A 82 -10.51 7.76 9.04
C ALA A 82 -11.09 7.37 7.68
N HIS A 83 -12.21 6.64 7.63
CA HIS A 83 -12.90 6.30 6.39
C HIS A 83 -14.23 7.04 6.21
N TRP A 84 -14.60 7.89 7.17
CA TRP A 84 -15.87 8.62 7.16
C TRP A 84 -15.67 10.13 7.09
N ASP A 85 -14.74 10.68 7.88
CA ASP A 85 -14.57 12.13 8.03
C ASP A 85 -13.10 12.57 7.85
N GLY A 86 -12.90 13.70 7.17
CA GLY A 86 -11.58 14.27 6.86
C GLY A 86 -11.33 14.52 5.37
N LEU A 87 -10.09 14.90 5.04
CA LEU A 87 -9.65 15.33 3.71
C LEU A 87 -9.06 14.18 2.88
N GLN A 88 -9.15 14.26 1.54
CA GLN A 88 -8.51 13.28 0.63
C GLN A 88 -7.51 13.95 -0.33
N PRO A 89 -6.43 14.55 0.18
CA PRO A 89 -5.52 15.37 -0.65
C PRO A 89 -4.62 14.57 -1.60
N TYR A 90 -4.60 13.23 -1.56
CA TYR A 90 -3.68 12.42 -2.37
C TYR A 90 -4.38 11.40 -3.28
N SER A 91 -5.49 10.81 -2.84
CA SER A 91 -6.23 9.82 -3.62
C SER A 91 -7.65 9.64 -3.09
N ASP A 92 -8.61 9.39 -3.98
CA ASP A 92 -9.96 8.92 -3.64
C ASP A 92 -10.24 7.50 -4.18
N ASP A 93 -9.19 6.74 -4.51
CA ASP A 93 -9.29 5.33 -4.93
C ASP A 93 -9.90 4.43 -3.83
N ASN A 94 -9.79 4.88 -2.58
CA ASN A 94 -10.45 4.29 -1.42
C ASN A 94 -11.03 5.39 -0.51
N THR A 95 -11.76 5.00 0.54
CA THR A 95 -12.45 5.95 1.43
C THR A 95 -11.54 6.58 2.49
N SER A 96 -10.24 6.28 2.51
CA SER A 96 -9.32 6.81 3.52
C SER A 96 -9.21 8.33 3.46
N ARG A 97 -9.22 8.96 4.63
CA ARG A 97 -9.25 10.40 4.84
C ARG A 97 -8.22 10.79 5.89
N THR A 98 -7.65 11.96 5.73
CA THR A 98 -6.75 12.58 6.69
C THR A 98 -7.53 13.47 7.65
N ASN A 99 -7.36 13.23 8.96
CA ASN A 99 -7.99 13.99 10.02
C ASN A 99 -6.97 14.29 11.14
N LEU A 100 -6.74 15.57 11.43
CA LEU A 100 -5.74 16.01 12.41
C LEU A 100 -6.06 15.54 13.82
N LEU A 101 -7.33 15.59 14.25
CA LEU A 101 -7.73 15.11 15.57
C LEU A 101 -7.46 13.61 15.71
N LEU A 102 -7.75 12.85 14.65
CA LEU A 102 -7.44 11.43 14.63
C LEU A 102 -5.93 11.20 14.64
N ALA A 103 -5.15 11.99 13.91
CA ALA A 103 -3.69 11.89 13.90
C ALA A 103 -3.11 12.12 15.31
N LEU A 104 -3.65 13.10 16.07
CA LEU A 104 -3.26 13.33 17.46
C LEU A 104 -3.55 12.11 18.35
N LEU A 105 -4.76 11.56 18.26
CA LEU A 105 -5.19 10.40 19.06
C LEU A 105 -4.45 9.10 18.71
N THR A 106 -3.94 8.99 17.48
CA THR A 106 -3.35 7.76 16.95
C THR A 106 -1.85 7.88 16.68
N CYS A 107 -1.21 8.94 17.18
CA CYS A 107 0.21 9.21 16.98
C CYS A 107 0.63 9.20 15.49
N GLY A 108 -0.19 9.82 14.63
CA GLY A 108 0.10 10.06 13.22
C GLY A 108 -0.72 9.24 12.23
N GLU A 109 -1.27 8.10 12.65
CA GLU A 109 -2.02 7.19 11.75
C GLU A 109 -3.33 7.79 11.19
N GLY A 110 -3.83 8.86 11.79
CA GLY A 110 -4.97 9.61 11.29
C GLY A 110 -4.70 10.42 10.02
N ASN A 111 -3.45 10.53 9.55
CA ASN A 111 -3.11 11.04 8.21
C ASN A 111 -3.37 9.98 7.12
N HIS A 112 -4.50 9.28 7.24
CA HIS A 112 -4.73 7.98 6.62
C HIS A 112 -4.80 8.03 5.08
N ASN A 113 -5.14 9.19 4.50
CA ASN A 113 -5.15 9.34 3.04
C ASN A 113 -3.73 9.24 2.42
N PHE A 114 -2.69 9.59 3.19
CA PHE A 114 -1.31 9.47 2.73
C PHE A 114 -0.85 8.01 2.59
N HIS A 115 -1.56 7.05 3.21
CA HIS A 115 -1.33 5.60 3.00
C HIS A 115 -1.66 5.14 1.57
N SER A 116 -2.09 6.05 0.68
CA SER A 116 -1.98 5.88 -0.77
C SER A 116 -0.54 5.63 -1.26
N PHE A 117 0.46 6.00 -0.45
CA PHE A 117 1.88 5.69 -0.62
C PHE A 117 2.36 4.68 0.44
N PRO A 118 1.93 3.40 0.39
CA PRO A 118 2.11 2.45 1.50
C PRO A 118 3.57 2.04 1.77
N HIS A 119 4.51 2.43 0.90
CA HIS A 119 5.94 2.15 1.05
C HIS A 119 6.70 3.28 1.77
N ASP A 120 6.08 4.45 1.95
CA ASP A 120 6.69 5.54 2.70
C ASP A 120 6.65 5.20 4.21
N PHE A 121 7.77 5.39 4.92
CA PHE A 121 7.80 5.10 6.36
C PHE A 121 7.00 6.10 7.20
N ARG A 122 6.61 7.25 6.62
CA ARG A 122 5.88 8.33 7.29
C ARG A 122 4.38 8.16 7.10
N SER A 123 3.61 8.59 8.09
CA SER A 123 2.14 8.68 7.95
C SER A 123 1.72 10.01 7.31
N GLY A 124 2.63 10.97 7.12
CA GLY A 124 2.41 12.21 6.36
C GLY A 124 3.71 12.82 5.81
N PRO A 125 3.68 13.47 4.63
CA PRO A 125 4.90 13.89 3.93
C PRO A 125 5.53 15.15 4.53
N SER A 126 4.75 16.03 5.18
CA SER A 126 5.25 17.26 5.77
C SER A 126 6.01 16.97 7.06
N THR A 127 7.05 17.76 7.32
CA THR A 127 7.74 17.76 8.61
C THR A 127 6.82 18.23 9.75
N PHE A 128 5.81 19.04 9.43
CA PHE A 128 4.82 19.56 10.38
C PHE A 128 3.63 18.63 10.59
N ASP A 129 3.47 17.57 9.79
CA ASP A 129 2.43 16.58 10.04
C ASP A 129 2.73 15.89 11.38
N TRP A 130 1.76 15.95 12.29
CA TRP A 130 1.84 15.28 13.58
C TRP A 130 2.01 13.78 13.36
N ASP A 131 3.20 13.29 13.65
CA ASP A 131 3.61 11.90 13.44
C ASP A 131 4.82 11.61 14.34
N PRO A 132 4.57 11.33 15.63
CA PRO A 132 5.62 10.94 16.57
C PRO A 132 6.42 9.72 16.11
N SER A 133 5.78 8.77 15.42
CA SER A 133 6.43 7.57 14.88
C SER A 133 7.53 7.94 13.87
N LYS A 134 7.25 8.86 12.93
CA LYS A 134 8.24 9.42 12.01
C LYS A 134 9.43 10.03 12.74
N TRP A 135 9.20 10.80 13.81
CA TRP A 135 10.28 11.43 14.55
C TRP A 135 11.16 10.42 15.28
N VAL A 136 10.55 9.41 15.91
CA VAL A 136 11.27 8.29 16.54
C VAL A 136 12.10 7.54 15.51
N ILE A 137 11.53 7.22 14.34
CA ILE A 137 12.25 6.51 13.27
C ILE A 137 13.43 7.35 12.74
N ILE A 138 13.25 8.66 12.55
CA ILE A 138 14.33 9.56 12.12
C ILE A 138 15.46 9.61 13.17
N LEU A 139 15.11 9.65 14.46
CA LEU A 139 16.09 9.59 15.55
C LEU A 139 16.84 8.24 15.55
N LEU A 140 16.13 7.12 15.40
CA LEU A 140 16.78 5.81 15.32
C LEU A 140 17.69 5.70 14.10
N HIS A 141 17.30 6.32 12.98
CA HIS A 141 18.13 6.37 11.78
C HIS A 141 19.38 7.23 11.97
N SER A 142 19.28 8.39 12.63
CA SER A 142 20.44 9.23 12.92
C SER A 142 21.43 8.56 13.88
N LEU A 143 20.95 7.66 14.74
CA LEU A 143 21.77 6.80 15.61
C LEU A 143 22.30 5.54 14.91
N GLY A 144 21.94 5.29 13.65
CA GLY A 144 22.33 4.08 12.91
C GLY A 144 21.60 2.80 13.33
N LEU A 145 20.53 2.92 14.13
CA LEU A 145 19.70 1.79 14.61
C LEU A 145 18.58 1.42 13.62
N ALA A 146 18.22 2.34 12.74
CA ALA A 146 17.30 2.09 11.62
C ALA A 146 17.99 2.45 10.31
N THR A 147 17.81 1.63 9.28
CA THR A 147 18.41 1.82 7.96
C THR A 147 17.40 1.54 6.86
N GLY A 148 17.66 2.01 5.64
CA GLY A 148 16.80 1.69 4.50
C GLY A 148 15.42 2.37 4.55
N LEU A 149 15.35 3.58 5.13
CA LEU A 149 14.12 4.37 5.13
C LEU A 149 13.67 4.67 3.70
N ARG A 150 12.42 4.32 3.39
CA ARG A 150 11.81 4.54 2.07
C ARG A 150 10.86 5.72 2.13
N ARG A 151 10.92 6.59 1.13
CA ARG A 151 10.04 7.76 0.99
C ARG A 151 9.45 7.77 -0.41
N ALA A 152 8.17 8.12 -0.51
CA ALA A 152 7.56 8.45 -1.78
C ALA A 152 8.25 9.69 -2.36
N ARG A 153 8.38 9.74 -3.69
CA ARG A 153 9.08 10.85 -4.36
C ARG A 153 8.25 12.12 -4.24
N ASP A 154 8.88 13.26 -3.97
CA ASP A 154 8.18 14.53 -3.84
C ASP A 154 7.37 14.90 -5.10
N GLU A 155 7.88 14.53 -6.28
CA GLU A 155 7.16 14.66 -7.54
C GLU A 155 5.84 13.87 -7.56
N GLU A 156 5.83 12.65 -7.04
CA GLU A 156 4.63 11.80 -7.01
C GLU A 156 3.58 12.36 -6.06
N ILE A 157 4.02 12.80 -4.88
CA ILE A 157 3.15 13.41 -3.87
C ILE A 157 2.53 14.70 -4.43
N ARG A 158 3.34 15.52 -5.11
CA ARG A 158 2.88 16.76 -5.74
C ARG A 158 1.84 16.50 -6.82
N VAL A 159 2.12 15.60 -7.77
CA VAL A 159 1.17 15.32 -8.85
C VAL A 159 -0.11 14.68 -8.32
N ALA A 160 -0.03 13.79 -7.33
CA ALA A 160 -1.21 13.22 -6.69
C ALA A 160 -2.09 14.32 -6.07
N ARG A 161 -1.48 15.30 -5.39
CA ARG A 161 -2.19 16.44 -4.81
C ARG A 161 -2.77 17.39 -5.86
N GLU A 162 -2.01 17.70 -6.91
CA GLU A 162 -2.47 18.53 -8.03
C GLU A 162 -3.66 17.88 -8.74
N HIS A 163 -3.61 16.56 -8.98
CA HIS A 163 -4.71 15.80 -9.57
C HIS A 163 -5.98 15.87 -8.72
N MET A 164 -5.88 15.63 -7.41
CA MET A 164 -7.03 15.72 -6.50
C MET A 164 -7.61 17.14 -6.44
N LEU A 165 -6.76 18.18 -6.46
CA LEU A 165 -7.20 19.56 -6.48
C LEU A 165 -7.95 19.91 -7.78
N LEU A 166 -7.42 19.50 -8.93
CA LEU A 166 -8.09 19.71 -10.22
C LEU A 166 -9.44 19.01 -10.28
N LYS A 167 -9.53 17.80 -9.73
CA LYS A 167 -10.77 17.05 -9.61
C LYS A 167 -11.81 17.77 -8.74
N GLU A 168 -11.38 18.30 -7.60
CA GLU A 168 -12.24 19.10 -6.71
C GLU A 168 -12.75 20.38 -7.39
N ILE A 169 -11.87 21.09 -8.12
CA ILE A 169 -12.24 22.27 -8.91
C ILE A 169 -13.25 21.91 -10.01
N ALA A 170 -13.03 20.82 -10.74
CA ALA A 170 -13.94 20.36 -11.80
C ALA A 170 -15.32 19.97 -11.25
N GLN A 171 -15.37 19.32 -10.09
CA GLN A 171 -16.62 18.99 -9.39
C GLN A 171 -17.35 20.25 -8.94
N ALA A 172 -16.64 21.21 -8.34
CA ALA A 172 -17.23 22.49 -7.91
C ALA A 172 -17.80 23.31 -9.08
N HIS A 173 -17.15 23.28 -10.25
CA HIS A 173 -17.67 23.91 -11.46
C HIS A 173 -18.92 23.22 -12.01
N THR A 174 -19.00 21.89 -11.88
CA THR A 174 -20.15 21.10 -12.34
C THR A 174 -21.37 21.34 -11.43
N ASP A 175 -21.18 21.39 -10.11
CA ASP A 175 -22.26 21.64 -9.15
C ASP A 175 -22.81 23.08 -9.21
N GLY A 176 -22.04 24.03 -9.77
CA GLY A 176 -22.45 25.41 -10.02
C GLY A 176 -23.24 25.63 -11.32
N GLN A 177 -23.28 24.66 -12.23
CA GLN A 177 -24.08 24.71 -13.47
C GLN A 177 -25.29 23.76 -13.40
N VAL A 178 -26.47 24.30 -13.08
CA VAL A 178 -27.74 23.61 -13.37
C VAL A 178 -28.03 23.71 -14.87
N VAL A 179 -27.47 22.82 -15.69
CA VAL A 179 -27.96 22.57 -17.07
C VAL A 179 -27.71 21.11 -17.43
N GLY A 180 -28.70 20.51 -18.11
CA GLY A 180 -28.76 19.08 -18.40
C GLY A 180 -27.87 18.58 -19.54
N SER A 181 -28.00 17.27 -19.72
CA SER A 181 -27.58 16.41 -20.83
C SER A 181 -26.12 15.93 -20.89
N ASP A 182 -26.05 14.61 -21.10
CA ASP A 182 -24.96 13.74 -21.50
C ASP A 182 -23.84 13.44 -20.50
N SER A 183 -24.14 12.43 -19.68
CA SER A 183 -23.16 11.56 -19.02
C SER A 183 -22.23 10.93 -20.05
N THR A 184 -21.11 11.58 -20.32
CA THR A 184 -19.88 10.90 -20.73
C THR A 184 -18.94 10.93 -19.54
N THR A 185 -18.98 9.86 -18.75
CA THR A 185 -17.92 9.54 -17.79
C THR A 185 -16.67 9.23 -18.61
N GLY A 186 -15.92 10.28 -18.95
CA GLY A 186 -14.63 10.17 -19.59
C GLY A 186 -13.67 9.46 -18.66
N SER A 187 -13.37 8.20 -18.99
CA SER A 187 -12.10 7.59 -18.66
C SER A 187 -11.01 8.46 -19.29
N GLU A 188 -10.49 9.43 -18.54
CA GLU A 188 -9.22 10.11 -18.85
C GLU A 188 -8.08 9.12 -18.63
N GLU A 189 -8.05 8.06 -19.42
CA GLU A 189 -6.82 7.43 -19.81
C GLU A 189 -6.23 8.34 -20.88
N GLU A 190 -5.40 9.30 -20.47
CA GLU A 190 -4.53 10.01 -21.40
C GLU A 190 -3.80 8.97 -22.25
N CYS A 191 -4.19 8.86 -23.52
CA CYS A 191 -3.39 8.22 -24.57
C CYS A 191 -2.11 9.06 -24.71
N GLU A 192 -1.11 8.76 -23.89
CA GLU A 192 0.25 9.22 -24.15
C GLU A 192 0.72 8.57 -25.45
N ASP A 193 0.93 9.38 -26.49
CA ASP A 193 1.56 8.94 -27.73
C ASP A 193 2.96 8.38 -27.39
N TRP A 194 3.11 7.06 -27.42
CA TRP A 194 4.37 6.40 -27.15
C TRP A 194 5.39 6.72 -28.25
N GLN A 195 6.45 7.44 -27.89
CA GLN A 195 7.55 7.78 -28.80
C GLN A 195 8.77 6.87 -28.64
N GLY A 196 8.67 5.82 -27.82
CA GLY A 196 9.77 4.91 -27.52
C GLY A 196 9.91 3.77 -28.53
N GLN A 197 10.67 2.75 -28.16
CA GLN A 197 10.90 1.58 -29.02
C GLN A 197 9.61 0.76 -29.19
N VAL A 198 9.50 0.10 -30.34
CA VAL A 198 8.46 -0.88 -30.63
C VAL A 198 9.13 -2.24 -30.80
N TRP A 199 8.66 -3.24 -30.07
CA TRP A 199 9.20 -4.59 -30.05
C TRP A 199 8.19 -5.57 -30.63
N THR A 200 8.74 -6.60 -31.25
CA THR A 200 8.03 -7.85 -31.57
C THR A 200 7.95 -8.75 -30.33
N ALA A 201 7.06 -9.73 -30.38
CA ALA A 201 6.93 -10.76 -29.34
C ALA A 201 8.27 -11.49 -29.06
N GLU A 202 9.07 -11.71 -30.10
CA GLU A 202 10.40 -12.35 -29.99
C GLU A 202 11.41 -11.44 -29.26
N GLN A 203 11.44 -10.14 -29.61
CA GLN A 203 12.32 -9.16 -28.95
C GLN A 203 11.97 -8.98 -27.47
N LEU A 204 10.68 -9.01 -27.14
CA LEU A 204 10.22 -9.04 -25.75
C LEU A 204 10.74 -10.28 -25.02
N ALA A 205 10.63 -11.47 -25.64
CA ALA A 205 11.09 -12.72 -25.06
C ALA A 205 12.60 -12.69 -24.79
N GLU A 206 13.39 -12.22 -25.76
CA GLU A 206 14.84 -12.09 -25.66
C GLU A 206 15.22 -11.12 -24.54
N TYR A 207 14.57 -9.96 -24.49
CA TYR A 207 14.81 -8.97 -23.44
C TYR A 207 14.49 -9.53 -22.05
N ALA A 208 13.39 -10.26 -21.90
CA ALA A 208 12.98 -10.90 -20.65
C ALA A 208 13.91 -12.04 -20.20
N CYS A 209 14.64 -12.68 -21.12
CA CYS A 209 15.61 -13.74 -20.82
C CYS A 209 16.89 -13.25 -20.13
N GLY A 210 17.11 -11.93 -20.05
CA GLY A 210 18.25 -11.37 -19.33
C GLY A 210 18.29 -11.83 -17.87
N LYS A 211 19.49 -12.17 -17.36
CA LYS A 211 19.65 -12.69 -15.99
C LYS A 211 19.01 -11.77 -14.96
N GLY A 212 18.06 -12.31 -14.20
CA GLY A 212 17.42 -11.63 -13.07
C GLY A 212 16.28 -10.67 -13.43
N ARG A 213 16.05 -10.41 -14.72
CA ARG A 213 15.02 -9.47 -15.19
C ARG A 213 13.60 -9.91 -14.81
N CYS A 214 12.72 -8.95 -14.61
CA CYS A 214 11.30 -9.16 -14.37
C CYS A 214 10.51 -8.19 -15.26
N VAL A 215 10.14 -8.69 -16.44
CA VAL A 215 9.41 -7.92 -17.44
C VAL A 215 7.96 -8.34 -17.45
N LEU A 216 7.04 -7.39 -17.38
CA LEU A 216 5.60 -7.59 -17.45
C LEU A 216 5.08 -7.10 -18.80
N LEU A 217 4.04 -7.74 -19.32
CA LEU A 217 3.28 -7.22 -20.47
C LEU A 217 2.00 -6.57 -19.93
N LEU A 218 1.93 -5.24 -19.98
CA LEU A 218 0.80 -4.45 -19.47
C LEU A 218 0.29 -3.48 -20.54
N ASP A 219 -0.98 -3.60 -20.91
CA ASP A 219 -1.67 -2.80 -21.94
C ASP A 219 -0.93 -2.76 -23.30
N GLY A 220 -0.32 -3.88 -23.69
CA GLY A 220 0.50 -3.94 -24.90
C GLY A 220 1.85 -3.23 -24.77
N TYR A 221 2.30 -2.91 -23.55
CA TYR A 221 3.64 -2.38 -23.27
C TYR A 221 4.47 -3.38 -22.48
N ALA A 222 5.74 -3.48 -22.84
CA ALA A 222 6.77 -4.14 -22.04
C ALA A 222 7.16 -3.22 -20.88
N VAL A 223 6.99 -3.69 -19.64
CA VAL A 223 7.31 -2.96 -18.41
C VAL A 223 8.43 -3.67 -17.68
N ASP A 224 9.60 -3.04 -17.56
CA ASP A 224 10.73 -3.60 -16.82
C ASP A 224 10.63 -3.23 -15.34
N ALA A 225 10.12 -4.16 -14.53
CA ALA A 225 9.96 -3.99 -13.09
C ALA A 225 11.16 -4.49 -12.28
N THR A 226 12.31 -4.78 -12.92
CA THR A 226 13.47 -5.42 -12.26
C THR A 226 13.97 -4.63 -11.06
N GLU A 227 14.15 -3.32 -11.19
CA GLU A 227 14.58 -2.45 -10.08
C GLU A 227 13.47 -2.27 -9.03
N TYR A 228 12.21 -2.25 -9.48
CA TYR A 228 11.05 -2.07 -8.63
C TYR A 228 10.65 -3.32 -7.81
N LEU A 229 11.23 -4.49 -8.10
CA LEU A 229 10.95 -5.73 -7.37
C LEU A 229 11.13 -5.60 -5.85
N ALA A 230 12.16 -4.86 -5.43
CA ALA A 230 12.44 -4.64 -4.01
C ALA A 230 11.47 -3.66 -3.36
N GLU A 231 10.83 -2.79 -4.16
CA GLU A 231 9.92 -1.74 -3.72
C GLU A 231 8.45 -2.18 -3.73
N HIS A 232 8.12 -3.23 -4.49
CA HIS A 232 6.73 -3.67 -4.65
C HIS A 232 6.10 -4.13 -3.32
N PRO A 233 4.96 -3.54 -2.89
CA PRO A 233 4.36 -3.79 -1.58
C PRO A 233 3.83 -5.23 -1.40
N GLY A 234 3.50 -5.92 -2.51
CA GLY A 234 3.10 -7.34 -2.48
C GLY A 234 4.27 -8.33 -2.53
N GLY A 235 5.51 -7.84 -2.46
CA GLY A 235 6.73 -8.65 -2.57
C GLY A 235 7.13 -8.99 -4.01
N ALA A 236 8.41 -9.33 -4.18
CA ALA A 236 8.99 -9.67 -5.49
C ALA A 236 8.43 -10.99 -6.07
N SER A 237 8.07 -11.94 -5.21
CA SER A 237 7.55 -13.25 -5.61
C SER A 237 6.23 -13.13 -6.39
N LEU A 238 5.39 -12.16 -6.01
CA LEU A 238 4.11 -11.92 -6.65
C LEU A 238 4.28 -11.34 -8.06
N LEU A 239 5.17 -10.34 -8.23
CA LEU A 239 5.47 -9.77 -9.55
C LEU A 239 6.07 -10.82 -10.49
N ARG A 240 7.03 -11.62 -10.00
CA ARG A 240 7.68 -12.67 -10.81
C ARG A 240 6.70 -13.74 -11.32
N ARG A 241 5.58 -13.95 -10.64
CA ARG A 241 4.52 -14.88 -11.09
C ARG A 241 3.84 -14.43 -12.39
N TYR A 242 3.81 -13.12 -12.65
CA TYR A 242 3.18 -12.51 -13.82
C TYR A 242 4.19 -12.03 -14.86
N ALA A 243 5.49 -12.30 -14.65
CA ALA A 243 6.54 -11.96 -15.60
C ALA A 243 6.48 -12.82 -16.86
N VAL A 244 6.87 -12.23 -17.98
CA VAL A 244 7.00 -12.88 -19.27
C VAL A 244 8.06 -13.97 -19.19
N MET A 245 7.69 -15.22 -19.46
CA MET A 245 8.60 -16.37 -19.48
C MET A 245 8.94 -16.74 -20.93
N SER A 246 10.21 -17.10 -21.17
CA SER A 246 10.75 -17.52 -22.47
C SER A 246 9.98 -18.68 -23.14
N GLU A 247 9.39 -19.58 -22.35
CA GLU A 247 8.67 -20.76 -22.86
C GLU A 247 7.28 -20.45 -23.41
N THR A 248 6.69 -19.30 -23.05
CA THR A 248 5.31 -18.94 -23.37
C THR A 248 5.15 -18.34 -24.78
N LEU A 249 6.26 -17.93 -25.42
CA LEU A 249 6.27 -17.19 -26.70
C LEU A 249 6.65 -18.05 -27.91
N LYS A 250 6.87 -19.37 -27.75
CA LYS A 250 7.43 -20.26 -28.79
C LYS A 250 6.43 -20.91 -29.78
N LEU A 251 5.28 -20.31 -30.08
CA LEU A 251 4.36 -20.88 -31.09
C LEU A 251 4.02 -19.84 -32.18
N PRO A 252 4.44 -20.04 -33.44
CA PRO A 252 4.07 -19.16 -34.54
C PRO A 252 2.69 -19.53 -35.08
N GLY A 253 1.83 -18.53 -35.30
CA GLY A 253 0.66 -18.67 -36.17
C GLY A 253 -0.64 -19.10 -35.49
N ASN A 254 -1.08 -18.36 -34.46
CA ASN A 254 -2.48 -18.07 -34.15
C ASN A 254 -2.51 -17.19 -32.91
N SER A 255 -3.58 -16.42 -32.74
CA SER A 255 -3.93 -15.64 -31.55
C SER A 255 -3.39 -16.26 -30.26
N PRO A 256 -2.92 -15.45 -29.28
CA PRO A 256 -2.19 -15.94 -28.11
C PRO A 256 -2.87 -17.19 -27.55
N PRO A 257 -2.19 -18.35 -27.52
CA PRO A 257 -2.83 -19.58 -27.11
C PRO A 257 -3.29 -19.42 -25.66
N PRO A 258 -4.47 -19.95 -25.30
CA PRO A 258 -4.95 -19.90 -23.92
C PRO A 258 -3.96 -20.70 -23.06
N ASN A 259 -3.14 -19.98 -22.29
CA ASN A 259 -2.22 -20.59 -21.35
C ASN A 259 -3.02 -21.43 -20.36
N ARG A 260 -2.84 -22.75 -20.45
CA ARG A 260 -3.34 -23.84 -19.58
C ARG A 260 -4.28 -23.36 -18.47
N SER A 261 -5.58 -23.54 -18.67
CA SER A 261 -6.61 -23.59 -17.61
C SER A 261 -6.36 -22.61 -16.44
N GLY A 262 -6.56 -21.30 -16.67
CA GLY A 262 -6.71 -20.32 -15.59
C GLY A 262 -5.46 -19.53 -15.20
N ALA A 263 -4.38 -19.55 -15.97
CA ALA A 263 -3.25 -18.62 -15.77
C ALA A 263 -3.63 -17.22 -16.29
N ARG A 264 -3.89 -16.31 -15.35
CA ARG A 264 -4.44 -14.97 -15.62
C ARG A 264 -3.31 -14.01 -16.03
N ASN A 265 -3.49 -13.26 -17.13
CA ASN A 265 -2.49 -12.31 -17.65
C ASN A 265 -2.16 -11.19 -16.63
N ALA A 266 -0.99 -10.56 -16.74
CA ALA A 266 -0.59 -9.43 -15.89
C ALA A 266 -1.62 -8.29 -15.97
N ASP A 267 -2.21 -8.03 -17.13
CA ASP A 267 -3.33 -7.08 -17.30
C ASP A 267 -4.50 -7.40 -16.38
N TRP A 268 -4.97 -8.65 -16.42
CA TRP A 268 -6.06 -9.10 -15.56
C TRP A 268 -5.69 -8.91 -14.09
N ALA A 269 -4.45 -9.25 -13.70
CA ALA A 269 -4.01 -9.13 -12.30
C ALA A 269 -3.96 -7.67 -11.85
N PHE A 270 -3.52 -6.78 -12.74
CA PHE A 270 -3.31 -5.36 -12.50
C PHE A 270 -4.61 -4.55 -12.46
N TYR A 271 -5.56 -4.85 -13.34
CA TYR A 271 -6.81 -4.09 -13.49
C TYR A 271 -8.01 -4.64 -12.71
N GLY A 272 -7.77 -5.31 -11.59
CA GLY A 272 -8.84 -5.70 -10.65
C GLY A 272 -8.99 -7.21 -10.43
N GLY A 273 -8.21 -8.02 -11.14
CA GLY A 273 -8.20 -9.45 -10.94
C GLY A 273 -7.65 -9.85 -9.57
N ILE A 274 -6.47 -9.35 -9.20
CA ILE A 274 -5.91 -9.53 -7.85
C ILE A 274 -6.25 -8.32 -7.00
N ASN A 275 -5.83 -7.14 -7.45
CA ASN A 275 -6.05 -5.88 -6.77
C ASN A 275 -6.44 -4.84 -7.82
N LYS A 276 -7.31 -3.91 -7.45
CA LYS A 276 -7.52 -2.70 -8.23
C LYS A 276 -6.40 -1.74 -7.85
N HIS A 277 -5.37 -1.67 -8.69
CA HIS A 277 -4.20 -0.82 -8.42
C HIS A 277 -4.59 0.66 -8.48
N THR A 278 -4.04 1.45 -7.55
CA THR A 278 -4.25 2.90 -7.43
C THR A 278 -3.70 3.64 -8.64
N MET A 279 -4.13 4.88 -8.83
CA MET A 279 -3.58 5.74 -9.88
C MET A 279 -2.05 5.89 -9.77
N ALA A 280 -1.52 6.01 -8.55
CA ALA A 280 -0.07 6.07 -8.31
C ALA A 280 0.65 4.79 -8.79
N ALA A 281 0.08 3.61 -8.52
CA ALA A 281 0.64 2.34 -8.97
C ALA A 281 0.58 2.19 -10.50
N ARG A 282 -0.52 2.63 -11.14
CA ARG A 282 -0.64 2.67 -12.61
C ARG A 282 0.44 3.55 -13.23
N ARG A 283 0.62 4.76 -12.68
CA ARG A 283 1.64 5.70 -13.15
C ARG A 283 3.05 5.17 -12.96
N GLN A 284 3.32 4.50 -11.84
CA GLN A 284 4.61 3.83 -11.62
C GLN A 284 4.90 2.78 -12.70
N MET A 285 3.92 1.94 -13.06
CA MET A 285 4.10 0.96 -14.15
C MET A 285 4.30 1.64 -15.51
N ARG A 286 3.65 2.78 -15.78
CA ARG A 286 3.88 3.55 -17.01
C ARG A 286 5.31 4.06 -17.12
N ARG A 287 5.91 4.56 -16.02
CA ARG A 287 7.31 5.01 -15.99
C ARG A 287 8.32 3.90 -16.26
N LEU A 288 7.95 2.67 -15.93
CA LEU A 288 8.78 1.48 -16.13
C LEU A 288 8.61 0.85 -17.53
N ARG A 289 7.81 1.46 -18.41
CA ARG A 289 7.67 1.00 -19.80
C ARG A 289 8.99 1.17 -20.56
N VAL A 290 9.41 0.11 -21.25
CA VAL A 290 10.64 0.07 -22.06
C VAL A 290 10.34 0.02 -23.55
N ALA A 291 9.21 -0.59 -23.94
CA ALA A 291 8.78 -0.68 -25.33
C ALA A 291 7.28 -0.92 -25.45
N GLN A 292 6.70 -0.55 -26.58
CA GLN A 292 5.39 -1.01 -27.02
C GLN A 292 5.55 -2.35 -27.74
N VAL A 293 4.64 -3.29 -27.54
CA VAL A 293 4.68 -4.63 -28.14
C VAL A 293 3.54 -4.73 -29.15
N LEU A 294 3.88 -5.04 -30.41
CA LEU A 294 2.93 -5.24 -31.53
C LEU A 294 2.80 -6.72 -31.90
#